data_AF-A0A952N1H3-F1
#
_entry.id   AF-A0A952N1H3-F1
#
_cell.length_a   1.000
_cell.length_b   1.000
_cell.length_c   1.000
_cell.angle_alpha   90.00
_cell.angle_beta   90.00
_cell.angle_gamma   90.00
#
_symmetry.space_group_name_H-M   'P 1'
#
loop_
_entity.id
_entity.type
_entity.pdbx_description
1 polymer ?
#
loop_
_entity_poly.entity_id
_entity_poly.type
_entity_poly.pdbx_seq_one_letter_code
_entity_poly.pdbx_strand_id
1 'polypeptide(L)'
;MKRILPTLILFFALVVCVSAQDIPLFTQKLTNSFIYNPALAGHTFGSITYAYRQNYSNVPGAPQNHFLSFHAPFAKHKFGTGFNLYQEDVNFIRNTYASGAFAYHLHFNKFNILSAGVSAEYNVMRLNGMSNTSSFEVDPVLSQLQNGDPTYDFSFGMNYQTRYVKTGFAINRLSTAWINKDGNNLSNYFSGYVQGMIPIRSGDDMLEPYIAFRKFSETNDTYDIGLYYTYNNKIIAGAAMRKGQVFNATLGIRPTKKLTLGYSREMIGSSLGGFVGAANEISIRFDFNDQTYKERFRADYKNALAYRRKTLSPEAKYSARNPKQLKSRQKKLTPYSPNNRYQNVKKLSMNKKVSAPKKKSYNNRKSPVKKGKIYNPRHKKKAPSRYKK
;
A
#
# COMPACT_ATOMS: atom_id res chain seq x y z
N MET A 1 -2.96 -26.49 -55.65
CA MET A 1 -3.94 -26.36 -54.55
C MET A 1 -3.46 -26.89 -53.18
N LYS A 2 -2.51 -27.83 -53.09
CA LYS A 2 -2.04 -28.41 -51.80
C LYS A 2 -1.18 -27.51 -50.89
N ARG A 3 -0.81 -26.31 -51.34
CA ARG A 3 0.01 -25.34 -50.55
C ARG A 3 -0.76 -24.13 -50.04
N ILE A 4 -2.05 -24.00 -50.38
CA ILE A 4 -2.87 -22.85 -49.97
C ILE A 4 -3.53 -23.12 -48.60
N LEU A 5 -3.89 -24.38 -48.34
CA LEU A 5 -4.52 -24.80 -47.08
C LEU A 5 -3.66 -24.55 -45.82
N PRO A 6 -2.35 -24.88 -45.78
CA PRO A 6 -1.54 -24.59 -44.59
C PRO A 6 -1.33 -23.09 -44.37
N THR A 7 -1.28 -22.29 -45.44
CA THR A 7 -1.16 -20.82 -45.37
C THR A 7 -2.44 -20.17 -44.88
N LEU A 8 -3.61 -20.69 -45.28
CA LEU A 8 -4.92 -20.24 -44.80
C LEU A 8 -5.15 -20.62 -43.33
N ILE A 9 -4.69 -21.80 -42.91
CA ILE A 9 -4.72 -22.23 -41.50
C ILE A 9 -3.77 -21.37 -40.64
N LEU A 10 -2.59 -21.00 -41.16
CA LEU A 10 -1.67 -20.08 -40.49
C LEU A 10 -2.24 -18.66 -40.41
N PHE A 11 -2.95 -18.20 -41.44
CA PHE A 11 -3.63 -16.90 -41.47
C PHE A 11 -4.83 -16.88 -40.51
N PHE A 12 -5.62 -17.96 -40.43
CA PHE A 12 -6.74 -18.09 -39.47
C PHE A 12 -6.25 -18.25 -38.02
N ALA A 13 -5.10 -18.89 -37.80
CA ALA A 13 -4.46 -19.00 -36.49
C ALA A 13 -3.87 -17.67 -35.99
N LEU A 14 -3.68 -16.68 -36.87
CA LEU A 14 -3.29 -15.31 -36.51
C LEU A 14 -4.47 -14.41 -36.16
N VAL A 15 -5.72 -14.85 -36.40
CA VAL A 15 -6.96 -14.14 -36.01
C VAL A 15 -7.40 -14.51 -34.58
N VAL A 16 -6.47 -14.97 -33.73
CA VAL A 16 -6.75 -15.06 -32.29
C VAL A 16 -7.09 -13.65 -31.81
N CYS A 17 -8.33 -13.47 -31.38
CA CYS A 17 -8.85 -12.25 -30.79
C CYS A 17 -7.79 -11.57 -29.93
N VAL A 18 -7.23 -10.48 -30.45
CA VAL A 18 -6.51 -9.52 -29.63
C VAL A 18 -7.58 -8.80 -28.82
N SER A 19 -7.98 -9.42 -27.71
CA SER A 19 -8.68 -8.69 -26.66
C SER A 19 -7.66 -7.77 -26.03
N ALA A 20 -7.70 -6.48 -26.37
CA ALA A 20 -6.93 -5.46 -25.69
C ALA A 20 -7.24 -5.55 -24.18
N GLN A 21 -6.19 -5.62 -23.36
CA GLN A 21 -6.37 -5.55 -21.91
C GLN A 21 -6.52 -4.08 -21.51
N ASP A 22 -7.74 -3.67 -21.17
CA ASP A 22 -8.05 -2.26 -20.85
C ASP A 22 -7.56 -1.80 -19.47
N ILE A 23 -6.93 -2.67 -18.67
CA ILE A 23 -6.46 -2.33 -17.32
C ILE A 23 -5.01 -2.77 -17.14
N PRO A 24 -4.12 -1.90 -16.63
CA PRO A 24 -2.81 -2.30 -16.16
C PRO A 24 -2.91 -3.41 -15.14
N LEU A 25 -2.32 -4.55 -15.46
CA LEU A 25 -2.00 -5.54 -14.45
C LEU A 25 -0.62 -5.22 -13.88
N PHE A 26 -0.60 -4.45 -12.79
CA PHE A 26 0.61 -4.28 -11.99
C PHE A 26 0.97 -5.59 -11.27
N THR A 27 2.21 -5.99 -11.42
CA THR A 27 2.75 -7.22 -10.82
C THR A 27 3.18 -7.04 -9.37
N GLN A 28 3.25 -5.82 -8.84
CA GLN A 28 3.96 -5.61 -7.59
C GLN A 28 3.10 -5.60 -6.32
N LYS A 29 3.65 -6.24 -5.29
CA LYS A 29 3.27 -6.03 -3.89
C LYS A 29 3.60 -4.61 -3.39
N LEU A 30 4.63 -3.98 -3.98
CA LEU A 30 5.12 -2.67 -3.54
C LEU A 30 4.25 -1.53 -4.08
N THR A 31 3.57 -1.73 -5.21
CA THR A 31 2.53 -0.83 -5.70
C THR A 31 1.22 -1.03 -4.93
N ASN A 32 0.45 0.05 -4.83
CA ASN A 32 -0.62 0.14 -3.85
C ASN A 32 -1.80 -0.78 -4.19
N SER A 33 -2.18 -1.65 -3.25
CA SER A 33 -3.25 -2.64 -3.48
C SER A 33 -4.65 -2.03 -3.64
N PHE A 34 -4.88 -0.75 -3.29
CA PHE A 34 -6.23 -0.18 -3.39
C PHE A 34 -6.70 0.10 -4.81
N ILE A 35 -5.79 0.12 -5.81
CA ILE A 35 -6.18 0.22 -7.23
C ILE A 35 -7.16 -0.90 -7.62
N TYR A 36 -7.04 -2.08 -7.03
CA TYR A 36 -7.92 -3.21 -7.31
C TYR A 36 -9.09 -3.34 -6.34
N ASN A 37 -9.03 -2.66 -5.19
CA ASN A 37 -10.05 -2.77 -4.15
C ASN A 37 -10.18 -1.45 -3.37
N PRO A 38 -11.25 -0.67 -3.61
CA PRO A 38 -11.42 0.64 -2.98
C PRO A 38 -11.55 0.58 -1.45
N ALA A 39 -11.91 -0.57 -0.86
CA ALA A 39 -11.95 -0.74 0.61
C ALA A 39 -10.57 -0.65 1.28
N LEU A 40 -9.49 -0.67 0.50
CA LEU A 40 -8.13 -0.49 1.01
C LEU A 40 -7.68 0.98 1.06
N ALA A 41 -8.47 1.92 0.51
CA ALA A 41 -8.20 3.35 0.66
C ALA A 41 -8.11 3.69 2.15
N GLY A 42 -7.05 4.41 2.56
CA GLY A 42 -6.80 4.74 3.97
C GLY A 42 -6.65 3.57 4.96
N HIS A 43 -6.55 2.32 4.49
CA HIS A 43 -6.46 1.15 5.40
C HIS A 43 -5.13 1.06 6.16
N THR A 44 -4.08 1.69 5.63
CA THR A 44 -2.81 1.91 6.34
C THR A 44 -2.67 3.39 6.72
N PHE A 45 -1.56 3.81 7.30
CA PHE A 45 -1.35 5.21 7.76
C PHE A 45 -1.25 6.27 6.65
N GLY A 46 -1.49 5.87 5.41
CA GLY A 46 -1.44 6.71 4.23
C GLY A 46 -0.06 6.79 3.61
N SER A 47 -0.05 6.91 2.29
CA SER A 47 1.17 6.98 1.50
C SER A 47 0.93 7.67 0.17
N ILE A 48 2.01 8.18 -0.41
CA ILE A 48 2.10 8.49 -1.84
C ILE A 48 3.07 7.49 -2.48
N THR A 49 2.67 6.90 -3.60
CA THR A 49 3.45 5.91 -4.35
C THR A 49 3.51 6.33 -5.80
N TYR A 50 4.71 6.37 -6.36
CA TYR A 50 4.95 6.47 -7.79
C TYR A 50 5.59 5.17 -8.27
N ALA A 51 5.17 4.67 -9.42
CA ALA A 51 5.84 3.58 -10.10
C ALA A 51 5.92 3.83 -11.60
N TYR A 52 7.03 3.38 -12.19
CA TYR A 52 7.26 3.37 -13.63
C TYR A 52 7.52 1.93 -14.05
N ARG A 53 6.83 1.46 -15.09
CA ARG A 53 6.98 0.12 -15.64
C ARG A 53 7.17 0.19 -17.15
N GLN A 54 8.20 -0.50 -17.63
CA GLN A 54 8.40 -0.81 -19.04
C GLN A 54 8.03 -2.28 -19.26
N ASN A 55 7.07 -2.55 -20.14
CA ASN A 55 6.79 -3.90 -20.60
C ASN A 55 7.69 -4.25 -21.81
N TYR A 56 7.91 -5.55 -22.00
CA TYR A 56 8.54 -6.14 -23.19
C TYR A 56 9.83 -5.44 -23.62
N SER A 57 10.90 -5.61 -22.83
CA SER A 57 12.19 -4.92 -23.02
C SER A 57 12.81 -5.05 -24.42
N ASN A 58 12.41 -6.04 -25.21
CA ASN A 58 12.96 -6.30 -26.54
C ASN A 58 12.07 -5.77 -27.67
N VAL A 59 10.94 -5.15 -27.35
CA VAL A 59 9.96 -4.66 -28.33
C VAL A 59 10.04 -3.13 -28.37
N PRO A 60 10.47 -2.52 -29.50
CA PRO A 60 10.42 -1.08 -29.68
C PRO A 60 8.99 -0.54 -29.59
N GLY A 61 8.80 0.58 -28.89
CA GLY A 61 7.46 1.16 -28.68
C GLY A 61 6.57 0.35 -27.73
N ALA A 62 7.15 -0.59 -26.97
CA ALA A 62 6.41 -1.40 -26.01
C ALA A 62 5.75 -0.56 -24.89
N PRO A 63 4.66 -1.08 -24.29
CA PRO A 63 3.89 -0.35 -23.30
C PRO A 63 4.73 0.21 -22.15
N GLN A 64 4.57 1.50 -21.92
CA GLN A 64 5.14 2.24 -20.81
C GLN A 64 4.04 2.68 -19.86
N ASN A 65 4.29 2.53 -18.56
CA ASN A 65 3.28 2.65 -17.54
C ASN A 65 3.76 3.58 -16.43
N HIS A 66 2.97 4.61 -16.16
CA HIS A 66 3.15 5.51 -15.04
C HIS A 66 2.00 5.32 -14.06
N PHE A 67 2.34 5.18 -12.79
CA PHE A 67 1.36 5.02 -11.73
C PHE A 67 1.65 5.99 -10.61
N LEU A 68 0.66 6.79 -10.23
CA LEU A 68 0.68 7.65 -9.07
C LEU A 68 -0.51 7.30 -8.18
N SER A 69 -0.26 7.10 -6.90
CA SER A 69 -1.26 6.69 -5.94
C SER A 69 -1.09 7.44 -4.64
N PHE A 70 -2.18 7.99 -4.14
CA PHE A 70 -2.26 8.64 -2.84
C PHE A 70 -3.40 8.02 -2.05
N HIS A 71 -3.20 7.79 -0.76
CA HIS A 71 -4.32 7.47 0.13
C HIS A 71 -4.00 7.86 1.56
N ALA A 72 -5.02 8.11 2.36
CA ALA A 72 -4.87 8.41 3.78
C ALA A 72 -6.11 8.03 4.60
N PRO A 73 -5.93 7.58 5.85
CA PRO A 73 -7.00 7.50 6.82
C PRO A 73 -7.32 8.89 7.36
N PHE A 74 -8.59 9.11 7.70
CA PHE A 74 -9.02 10.28 8.45
C PHE A 74 -10.03 9.89 9.53
N ALA A 75 -10.47 10.86 10.33
CA ALA A 75 -11.41 10.63 11.44
C ALA A 75 -11.00 9.44 12.34
N LYS A 76 -9.75 9.46 12.83
CA LYS A 76 -9.16 8.41 13.67
C LYS A 76 -9.17 7.01 13.03
N HIS A 77 -8.89 6.92 11.72
CA HIS A 77 -8.89 5.69 10.92
C HIS A 77 -10.27 5.03 10.77
N LYS A 78 -11.36 5.74 11.10
CA LYS A 78 -12.72 5.24 10.85
C LYS A 78 -13.08 5.29 9.36
N PHE A 79 -12.48 6.24 8.63
CA PHE A 79 -12.67 6.41 7.20
C PHE A 79 -11.33 6.53 6.49
N GLY A 80 -11.34 6.25 5.20
CA GLY A 80 -10.19 6.34 4.30
C GLY A 80 -10.59 7.01 2.99
N THR A 81 -9.64 7.75 2.41
CA THR A 81 -9.79 8.31 1.07
C THR A 81 -8.53 8.01 0.26
N GLY A 82 -8.66 7.96 -1.06
CA GLY A 82 -7.53 7.74 -1.95
C GLY A 82 -7.81 8.20 -3.38
N PHE A 83 -6.72 8.40 -4.10
CA PHE A 83 -6.71 8.76 -5.50
C PHE A 83 -5.63 7.96 -6.23
N ASN A 84 -5.96 7.42 -7.40
CA ASN A 84 -4.97 6.86 -8.33
C ASN A 84 -5.02 7.63 -9.64
N LEU A 85 -3.86 7.81 -10.24
CA LEU A 85 -3.67 8.19 -11.62
C LEU A 85 -2.76 7.16 -12.27
N TYR A 86 -3.19 6.67 -13.41
CA TYR A 86 -2.47 5.72 -14.22
C TYR A 86 -2.44 6.23 -15.65
N GLN A 87 -1.29 6.11 -16.28
CA GLN A 87 -1.12 6.38 -17.71
C GLN A 87 -0.36 5.23 -18.34
N GLU A 88 -0.93 4.67 -19.40
CA GLU A 88 -0.26 3.76 -20.32
C GLU A 88 0.01 4.48 -21.63
N ASP A 89 1.23 4.32 -22.13
CA ASP A 89 1.61 4.70 -23.47
C ASP A 89 2.00 3.44 -24.24
N VAL A 90 1.21 3.09 -25.26
CA VAL A 90 1.49 1.99 -26.19
C VAL A 90 1.65 2.58 -27.59
N ASN A 91 2.89 2.79 -28.01
CA ASN A 91 3.18 3.44 -29.29
C ASN A 91 2.42 4.78 -29.43
N PHE A 92 1.49 4.89 -30.39
CA PHE A 92 0.68 6.08 -30.64
C PHE A 92 -0.63 6.10 -29.85
N ILE A 93 -0.88 5.16 -28.93
CA ILE A 93 -2.08 5.13 -28.08
C ILE A 93 -1.69 5.51 -26.66
N ARG A 94 -2.45 6.41 -26.04
CA ARG A 94 -2.36 6.78 -24.63
C ARG A 94 -3.67 6.46 -23.93
N ASN A 95 -3.58 5.65 -22.88
CA ASN A 95 -4.69 5.35 -21.99
C ASN A 95 -4.46 6.02 -20.63
N THR A 96 -5.36 6.91 -20.21
CA THR A 96 -5.31 7.57 -18.92
C THR A 96 -6.47 7.08 -18.05
N TYR A 97 -6.16 6.55 -16.88
CA TYR A 97 -7.13 6.13 -15.87
C TYR A 97 -6.94 6.93 -14.59
N ALA A 98 -8.03 7.45 -14.03
CA ALA A 98 -8.04 8.08 -12.73
C ALA A 98 -9.15 7.49 -11.88
N SER A 99 -8.92 7.36 -10.57
CA SER A 99 -9.94 6.87 -9.65
C SER A 99 -9.87 7.59 -8.32
N GLY A 100 -11.03 7.98 -7.79
CA GLY A 100 -11.19 8.47 -6.42
C GLY A 100 -11.93 7.43 -5.58
N ALA A 101 -11.45 7.14 -4.37
CA ALA A 101 -12.02 6.12 -3.50
C ALA A 101 -12.35 6.67 -2.11
N PHE A 102 -13.45 6.18 -1.54
CA PHE A 102 -13.84 6.40 -0.15
C PHE A 102 -14.06 5.04 0.52
N ALA A 103 -13.54 4.87 1.74
CA ALA A 103 -13.66 3.65 2.50
C ALA A 103 -14.11 3.92 3.94
N TYR A 104 -14.89 2.98 4.47
CA TYR A 104 -15.25 2.89 5.87
C TYR A 104 -14.54 1.70 6.51
N HIS A 105 -13.95 1.89 7.69
CA HIS A 105 -13.20 0.87 8.42
C HIS A 105 -13.84 0.59 9.78
N LEU A 106 -14.60 -0.50 9.86
CA LEU A 106 -15.17 -1.01 11.09
C LEU A 106 -14.11 -1.80 11.88
N HIS A 107 -13.61 -1.19 12.94
CA HIS A 107 -12.64 -1.80 13.84
C HIS A 107 -13.36 -2.57 14.96
N PHE A 108 -13.43 -3.89 14.86
CA PHE A 108 -13.92 -4.72 15.97
C PHE A 108 -12.93 -4.73 17.13
N ASN A 109 -11.63 -4.73 16.80
CA ASN A 109 -10.54 -4.55 17.74
C ASN A 109 -9.28 -4.08 16.99
N LYS A 110 -8.13 -4.09 17.65
CA LYS A 110 -6.85 -3.65 17.11
C LYS A 110 -6.38 -4.44 15.86
N PHE A 111 -6.85 -5.67 15.68
CA PHE A 111 -6.40 -6.56 14.61
C PHE A 111 -7.49 -6.91 13.61
N ASN A 112 -8.75 -6.93 14.05
CA ASN A 112 -9.88 -7.32 13.23
C ASN A 112 -10.59 -6.06 12.72
N ILE A 113 -10.46 -5.82 11.43
CA ILE A 113 -10.95 -4.64 10.73
C ILE A 113 -11.72 -5.14 9.52
N LEU A 114 -13.00 -4.81 9.45
CA LEU A 114 -13.80 -4.98 8.25
C LEU A 114 -13.89 -3.62 7.56
N SER A 115 -13.49 -3.59 6.30
CA SER A 115 -13.49 -2.40 5.46
C SER A 115 -14.46 -2.61 4.30
N ALA A 116 -15.24 -1.57 4.01
CA ALA A 116 -16.04 -1.49 2.79
C ALA A 116 -15.68 -0.17 2.10
N GLY A 117 -15.61 -0.16 0.79
CA GLY A 117 -15.26 1.05 0.04
C GLY A 117 -15.90 1.10 -1.33
N VAL A 118 -16.00 2.31 -1.82
CA VAL A 118 -16.51 2.64 -3.16
C VAL A 118 -15.50 3.52 -3.87
N SER A 119 -15.46 3.43 -5.20
CA SER A 119 -14.72 4.37 -6.03
C SER A 119 -15.53 4.84 -7.22
N ALA A 120 -15.19 6.04 -7.67
CA ALA A 120 -15.56 6.57 -8.97
C ALA A 120 -14.30 6.55 -9.86
N GLU A 121 -14.50 6.20 -11.12
CA GLU A 121 -13.45 5.92 -12.08
C GLU A 121 -13.68 6.76 -13.34
N TYR A 122 -12.58 7.20 -13.92
CA TYR A 122 -12.51 7.95 -15.15
C TYR A 122 -11.45 7.28 -16.03
N ASN A 123 -11.80 6.97 -17.27
CA ASN A 123 -10.87 6.39 -18.21
C ASN A 123 -11.01 7.06 -19.57
N VAL A 124 -9.89 7.36 -20.22
CA VAL A 124 -9.87 7.92 -21.57
C VAL A 124 -8.72 7.30 -22.36
N MET A 125 -9.05 6.78 -23.53
CA MET A 125 -8.08 6.25 -24.48
C MET A 125 -8.05 7.17 -25.70
N ARG A 126 -6.86 7.61 -26.11
CA ARG A 126 -6.69 8.54 -27.22
C ARG A 126 -5.40 8.31 -28.00
N LEU A 127 -5.31 8.89 -29.19
CA LEU A 127 -4.06 8.96 -29.94
C LEU A 127 -3.06 9.92 -29.27
N ASN A 128 -1.78 9.55 -29.30
CA ASN A 128 -0.65 10.25 -28.71
C ASN A 128 0.28 10.73 -29.83
N GLY A 129 0.36 12.05 -30.04
CA GLY A 129 1.32 12.66 -30.97
C GLY A 129 0.94 12.66 -32.45
N MET A 130 -0.30 12.32 -32.82
CA MET A 130 -0.78 12.43 -34.20
C MET A 130 -1.74 13.62 -34.31
N SER A 131 -1.28 14.69 -34.98
CA SER A 131 -2.09 15.87 -35.30
C SER A 131 -3.18 15.50 -36.31
N ASN A 132 -4.31 16.23 -36.28
CA ASN A 132 -5.46 16.12 -37.21
C ASN A 132 -5.11 16.41 -38.68
N THR A 133 -4.22 15.64 -39.30
CA THR A 133 -3.78 15.87 -40.67
C THR A 133 -3.82 14.57 -41.46
N SER A 134 -5.00 13.97 -41.59
CA SER A 134 -5.28 13.12 -42.74
C SER A 134 -6.79 12.98 -42.95
N SER A 135 -7.25 13.48 -44.09
CA SER A 135 -8.60 13.33 -44.63
C SER A 135 -8.84 11.87 -45.07
N PHE A 136 -8.80 10.92 -44.14
CA PHE A 136 -9.21 9.54 -44.42
C PHE A 136 -10.69 9.35 -44.02
N GLU A 137 -11.34 8.41 -44.70
CA GLU A 137 -12.73 8.01 -44.45
C GLU A 137 -13.01 7.90 -42.94
N VAL A 138 -14.18 8.40 -42.54
CA VAL A 138 -14.61 8.51 -41.14
C VAL A 138 -14.86 7.10 -40.60
N ASP A 139 -13.79 6.40 -40.18
CA ASP A 139 -13.90 5.23 -39.32
C ASP A 139 -14.35 5.71 -37.93
N PRO A 140 -15.55 5.32 -37.45
CA PRO A 140 -16.04 5.72 -36.14
C PRO A 140 -15.09 5.39 -35.00
N VAL A 141 -14.36 4.26 -35.06
CA VAL A 141 -13.42 3.83 -34.01
C VAL A 141 -12.19 4.74 -33.99
N LEU A 142 -11.67 5.08 -35.16
CA LEU A 142 -10.53 6.01 -35.25
C LEU A 142 -10.92 7.41 -34.78
N SER A 143 -12.14 7.86 -35.10
CA SER A 143 -12.66 9.15 -34.64
C SER A 143 -12.83 9.20 -33.11
N GLN A 144 -13.28 8.11 -32.48
CA GLN A 144 -13.38 8.01 -31.01
C GLN A 144 -12.01 8.08 -30.34
N LEU A 145 -11.00 7.41 -30.91
CA LEU A 145 -9.61 7.48 -30.42
C LEU A 145 -8.96 8.85 -30.67
N GLN A 146 -9.37 9.56 -31.72
CA GLN A 146 -8.94 10.94 -31.97
C GLN A 146 -9.56 11.92 -30.97
N ASN A 147 -10.86 11.76 -30.69
CA ASN A 147 -11.59 12.64 -29.79
C ASN A 147 -11.29 12.34 -28.31
N GLY A 148 -10.96 11.09 -27.98
CA GLY A 148 -10.66 10.66 -26.61
C GLY A 148 -11.90 10.72 -25.73
N ASP A 149 -12.97 10.01 -26.12
CA ASP A 149 -14.22 10.02 -25.38
C ASP A 149 -14.02 9.40 -23.98
N PRO A 150 -14.34 10.13 -22.90
CA PRO A 150 -14.15 9.62 -21.55
C PRO A 150 -15.24 8.64 -21.17
N THR A 151 -14.84 7.57 -20.49
CA THR A 151 -15.73 6.61 -19.83
C THR A 151 -15.68 6.81 -18.32
N TYR A 152 -16.83 6.60 -17.68
CA TYR A 152 -17.00 6.75 -16.24
C TYR A 152 -17.56 5.48 -15.64
N ASP A 153 -17.01 5.08 -14.50
CA ASP A 153 -17.46 3.87 -13.83
C ASP A 153 -17.40 3.97 -12.32
N PHE A 154 -17.96 2.98 -11.64
CA PHE A 154 -17.98 2.89 -10.19
C PHE A 154 -17.60 1.48 -9.74
N SER A 155 -16.92 1.39 -8.61
CA SER A 155 -16.50 0.09 -8.08
C SER A 155 -16.82 -0.02 -6.60
N PHE A 156 -17.03 -1.26 -6.16
CA PHE A 156 -17.28 -1.59 -4.77
C PHE A 156 -16.28 -2.64 -4.30
N GLY A 157 -15.78 -2.48 -3.08
CA GLY A 157 -14.84 -3.40 -2.47
C GLY A 157 -15.18 -3.71 -1.02
N MET A 158 -14.79 -4.90 -0.60
CA MET A 158 -14.72 -5.28 0.81
C MET A 158 -13.36 -5.87 1.13
N ASN A 159 -12.91 -5.65 2.36
CA ASN A 159 -11.69 -6.24 2.88
C ASN A 159 -11.86 -6.60 4.34
N TYR A 160 -11.49 -7.81 4.73
CA TYR A 160 -11.37 -8.23 6.10
C TYR A 160 -9.90 -8.47 6.44
N GLN A 161 -9.40 -7.75 7.44
CA GLN A 161 -8.06 -7.95 7.97
C GLN A 161 -8.15 -8.45 9.40
N THR A 162 -7.39 -9.50 9.69
CA THR A 162 -7.16 -10.02 11.03
C THR A 162 -5.71 -9.77 11.43
N ARG A 163 -5.29 -10.41 12.52
CA ARG A 163 -3.90 -10.45 12.95
C ARG A 163 -3.00 -11.11 11.89
N TYR A 164 -3.41 -12.25 11.31
CA TYR A 164 -2.53 -13.10 10.50
C TYR A 164 -2.94 -13.23 9.04
N VAL A 165 -4.14 -12.76 8.70
CA VAL A 165 -4.71 -12.94 7.36
C VAL A 165 -5.39 -11.64 6.95
N LYS A 166 -5.20 -11.26 5.70
CA LYS A 166 -5.92 -10.19 5.02
C LYS A 166 -6.58 -10.79 3.78
N THR A 167 -7.87 -10.58 3.61
CA THR A 167 -8.60 -11.04 2.44
C THR A 167 -9.56 -9.96 1.99
N GLY A 168 -9.82 -9.89 0.69
CA GLY A 168 -10.78 -8.95 0.16
C GLY A 168 -11.28 -9.39 -1.20
N PHE A 169 -12.43 -8.83 -1.57
CA PHE A 169 -12.98 -8.94 -2.90
C PHE A 169 -13.41 -7.56 -3.37
N ALA A 170 -13.45 -7.35 -4.68
CA ALA A 170 -13.98 -6.16 -5.29
C ALA A 170 -14.69 -6.51 -6.59
N ILE A 171 -15.78 -5.77 -6.81
CA ILE A 171 -16.53 -5.76 -8.06
C ILE A 171 -16.25 -4.38 -8.64
N ASN A 172 -15.44 -4.36 -9.69
CA ASN A 172 -15.07 -3.12 -10.34
C ASN A 172 -15.86 -2.97 -11.64
N ARG A 173 -16.04 -1.72 -12.07
CA ARG A 173 -16.80 -1.37 -13.26
C ARG A 173 -18.29 -1.76 -13.22
N LEU A 174 -18.98 -1.36 -12.16
CA LEU A 174 -20.40 -1.66 -11.90
C LEU A 174 -21.37 -0.97 -12.88
N SER A 175 -21.05 0.21 -13.42
CA SER A 175 -21.93 0.89 -14.39
C SER A 175 -21.96 0.09 -15.70
N THR A 176 -20.80 -0.33 -16.14
CA THR A 176 -20.61 -1.27 -17.26
C THR A 176 -21.32 -2.60 -17.01
N ALA A 177 -21.27 -3.11 -15.77
CA ALA A 177 -21.88 -4.40 -15.43
C ALA A 177 -23.41 -4.39 -15.43
N TRP A 178 -24.03 -3.30 -14.99
CA TRP A 178 -25.45 -3.28 -14.63
C TRP A 178 -26.31 -2.33 -15.46
N ILE A 179 -25.73 -1.28 -16.04
CA ILE A 179 -26.51 -0.18 -16.65
C ILE A 179 -26.55 -0.28 -18.18
N ASN A 180 -25.48 -0.74 -18.84
CA ASN A 180 -25.39 -0.72 -20.31
C ASN A 180 -24.98 -2.09 -20.90
N LYS A 181 -25.93 -3.03 -20.99
CA LYS A 181 -25.72 -4.36 -21.59
C LYS A 181 -25.60 -4.38 -23.11
N ASP A 182 -26.06 -3.34 -23.81
CA ASP A 182 -26.21 -3.34 -25.28
C ASP A 182 -25.17 -2.47 -26.02
N GLY A 183 -24.23 -1.85 -25.29
CA GLY A 183 -23.12 -1.08 -25.89
C GLY A 183 -21.85 -1.91 -26.03
N ASN A 184 -20.94 -1.51 -26.93
CA ASN A 184 -19.55 -2.01 -27.05
C ASN A 184 -18.72 -1.69 -25.78
N ASN A 185 -19.18 -2.16 -24.62
CA ASN A 185 -18.71 -1.73 -23.32
C ASN A 185 -17.68 -2.71 -22.73
N LEU A 186 -16.89 -2.12 -21.84
CA LEU A 186 -15.80 -2.75 -21.10
C LEU A 186 -16.26 -4.07 -20.43
N SER A 187 -15.34 -4.99 -20.18
CA SER A 187 -15.69 -6.25 -19.52
C SER A 187 -15.77 -6.09 -17.98
N ASN A 188 -16.74 -6.78 -17.36
CA ASN A 188 -16.92 -6.81 -15.90
C ASN A 188 -15.69 -7.37 -15.19
N TYR A 189 -15.14 -6.60 -14.24
CA TYR A 189 -13.90 -6.96 -13.55
C TYR A 189 -14.15 -7.37 -12.09
N PHE A 190 -13.94 -8.65 -11.79
CA PHE A 190 -13.99 -9.16 -10.41
C PHE A 190 -12.57 -9.44 -9.92
N SER A 191 -12.28 -9.07 -8.67
CA SER A 191 -11.02 -9.43 -8.04
C SER A 191 -11.22 -9.95 -6.64
N GLY A 192 -10.38 -10.91 -6.25
CA GLY A 192 -10.35 -11.50 -4.93
C GLY A 192 -8.91 -11.85 -4.54
N TYR A 193 -8.58 -11.72 -3.26
CA TYR A 193 -7.26 -12.11 -2.78
C TYR A 193 -7.28 -12.59 -1.33
N VAL A 194 -6.26 -13.38 -1.00
CA VAL A 194 -5.92 -13.81 0.35
C VAL A 194 -4.42 -13.61 0.55
N GLN A 195 -4.05 -12.98 1.65
CA GLN A 195 -2.67 -12.72 2.04
C GLN A 195 -2.46 -13.17 3.48
N GLY A 196 -1.47 -14.03 3.68
CA GLY A 196 -0.97 -14.36 5.01
C GLY A 196 0.00 -13.31 5.54
N MET A 197 0.05 -13.14 6.85
CA MET A 197 0.97 -12.26 7.58
C MET A 197 1.54 -13.06 8.76
N ILE A 198 2.59 -13.83 8.49
CA ILE A 198 3.16 -14.79 9.42
C ILE A 198 4.44 -14.20 10.04
N PRO A 199 4.44 -13.83 11.34
CA PRO A 199 5.63 -13.38 12.02
C PRO A 199 6.61 -14.54 12.15
N ILE A 200 7.84 -14.32 11.74
CA ILE A 200 8.95 -15.23 12.00
C ILE A 200 10.08 -14.49 12.72
N ARG A 201 11.07 -15.22 13.21
CA ARG A 201 12.19 -14.67 14.01
C ARG A 201 11.71 -13.73 15.12
N SER A 202 10.89 -14.24 16.03
CA SER A 202 10.33 -13.45 17.15
C SER A 202 9.50 -12.22 16.73
N GLY A 203 8.95 -12.23 15.51
CA GLY A 203 8.13 -11.16 14.95
C GLY A 203 8.94 -9.99 14.39
N ASP A 204 10.25 -10.16 14.28
CA ASP A 204 11.14 -9.19 13.65
C ASP A 204 10.97 -9.21 12.13
N ASP A 205 10.72 -10.39 11.57
CA ASP A 205 10.47 -10.58 10.14
C ASP A 205 9.02 -11.01 9.88
N MET A 206 8.60 -10.85 8.64
CA MET A 206 7.28 -11.25 8.18
C MET A 206 7.40 -12.12 6.93
N LEU A 207 6.75 -13.27 6.95
CA LEU A 207 6.51 -14.09 5.77
C LEU A 207 5.06 -13.88 5.31
N GLU A 208 4.87 -13.60 4.02
CA GLU A 208 3.62 -13.09 3.47
C GLU A 208 3.27 -13.85 2.19
N PRO A 209 2.70 -15.07 2.31
CA PRO A 209 2.12 -15.77 1.17
C PRO A 209 0.91 -14.99 0.64
N TYR A 210 0.68 -15.03 -0.66
CA TYR A 210 -0.35 -14.29 -1.37
C TYR A 210 -0.94 -15.15 -2.46
N ILE A 211 -2.28 -15.14 -2.56
CA ILE A 211 -3.01 -15.70 -3.68
C ILE A 211 -4.03 -14.66 -4.12
N ALA A 212 -4.17 -14.47 -5.43
CA ALA A 212 -5.23 -13.64 -5.98
C ALA A 212 -5.85 -14.23 -7.23
N PHE A 213 -7.12 -13.91 -7.40
CA PHE A 213 -7.91 -14.20 -8.57
C PHE A 213 -8.44 -12.89 -9.14
N ARG A 214 -8.40 -12.75 -10.45
CA ARG A 214 -8.87 -11.56 -11.17
C ARG A 214 -9.51 -12.00 -12.48
N LYS A 215 -10.79 -11.73 -12.66
CA LYS A 215 -11.53 -11.97 -13.90
C LYS A 215 -11.71 -10.65 -14.62
N PHE A 216 -10.99 -10.44 -15.72
CA PHE A 216 -11.03 -9.20 -16.52
C PHE A 216 -12.12 -9.23 -17.59
N SER A 217 -12.39 -10.40 -18.16
CA SER A 217 -13.46 -10.62 -19.14
C SER A 217 -14.03 -12.03 -19.02
N GLU A 218 -15.01 -12.37 -19.87
CA GLU A 218 -15.57 -13.73 -19.93
C GLU A 218 -14.50 -14.79 -20.21
N THR A 219 -13.48 -14.44 -20.99
CA THR A 219 -12.43 -15.34 -21.46
C THR A 219 -11.06 -15.11 -20.81
N ASN A 220 -10.90 -14.04 -20.02
CA ASN A 220 -9.60 -13.68 -19.44
C ASN A 220 -9.66 -13.60 -17.91
N ASP A 221 -9.30 -14.71 -17.27
CA ASP A 221 -9.11 -14.82 -15.84
C ASP A 221 -7.62 -15.04 -15.49
N THR A 222 -7.15 -14.46 -14.39
CA THR A 222 -5.76 -14.60 -13.94
C THR A 222 -5.74 -15.09 -12.50
N TYR A 223 -4.81 -16.00 -12.23
CA TYR A 223 -4.52 -16.53 -10.90
C TYR A 223 -3.05 -16.22 -10.59
N ASP A 224 -2.83 -15.51 -9.50
CA ASP A 224 -1.51 -15.15 -9.00
C ASP A 224 -1.26 -15.91 -7.69
N ILE A 225 -0.09 -16.52 -7.57
CA ILE A 225 0.43 -17.06 -6.32
C ILE A 225 1.80 -16.43 -6.04
N GLY A 226 2.06 -16.01 -4.81
CA GLY A 226 3.32 -15.39 -4.46
C GLY A 226 3.70 -15.57 -3.01
N LEU A 227 4.98 -15.37 -2.75
CA LEU A 227 5.56 -15.42 -1.41
C LEU A 227 6.52 -14.25 -1.26
N TYR A 228 6.30 -13.45 -0.23
CA TYR A 228 7.15 -12.32 0.10
C TYR A 228 7.68 -12.46 1.52
N TYR A 229 8.92 -12.04 1.71
CA TYR A 229 9.60 -12.00 2.99
C TYR A 229 10.06 -10.57 3.27
N THR A 230 9.65 -10.04 4.41
CA THR A 230 10.11 -8.74 4.91
C THR A 230 11.10 -8.96 6.05
N TYR A 231 12.39 -8.69 5.82
CA TYR A 231 13.43 -8.72 6.84
C TYR A 231 13.47 -7.43 7.65
N ASN A 232 13.23 -7.54 8.96
CA ASN A 232 13.31 -6.45 9.95
C ASN A 232 12.65 -5.13 9.53
N ASN A 233 11.56 -5.20 8.78
CA ASN A 233 10.87 -4.04 8.20
C ASN A 233 11.73 -3.17 7.25
N LYS A 234 12.91 -3.64 6.83
CA LYS A 234 13.91 -2.91 6.04
C LYS A 234 14.04 -3.41 4.62
N ILE A 235 14.04 -4.72 4.42
CA ILE A 235 14.21 -5.35 3.10
C ILE A 235 12.98 -6.19 2.83
N ILE A 236 12.43 -6.07 1.63
CA ILE A 236 11.31 -6.87 1.14
C ILE A 236 11.86 -7.63 -0.06
N ALA A 237 11.83 -8.95 -0.02
CA ALA A 237 12.15 -9.78 -1.17
C ALA A 237 10.98 -10.71 -1.42
N GLY A 238 10.70 -11.06 -2.66
CA GLY A 238 9.68 -12.05 -2.94
C GLY A 238 9.63 -12.46 -4.39
N ALA A 239 8.87 -13.51 -4.62
CA ALA A 239 8.58 -14.00 -5.95
C ALA A 239 7.09 -14.30 -6.07
N ALA A 240 6.56 -14.16 -7.28
CA ALA A 240 5.21 -14.52 -7.61
C ALA A 240 5.15 -15.19 -8.98
N MET A 241 4.08 -15.93 -9.23
CA MET A 241 3.80 -16.59 -10.48
C MET A 241 2.34 -16.34 -10.85
N ARG A 242 2.10 -15.98 -12.10
CA ARG A 242 0.78 -15.73 -12.67
C ARG A 242 0.48 -16.70 -13.80
N LYS A 243 -0.72 -17.29 -13.78
CA LYS A 243 -1.19 -18.34 -14.71
C LYS A 243 -0.18 -19.48 -14.95
N GLY A 244 0.72 -19.75 -14.00
CA GLY A 244 1.77 -20.77 -14.16
C GLY A 244 2.87 -20.46 -15.17
N GLN A 245 2.83 -19.31 -15.86
CA GLN A 245 3.74 -19.01 -16.97
C GLN A 245 4.45 -17.67 -16.84
N VAL A 246 3.95 -16.76 -16.00
CA VAL A 246 4.55 -15.43 -15.82
C VAL A 246 5.18 -15.37 -14.44
N PHE A 247 6.51 -15.27 -14.38
CA PHE A 247 7.28 -15.27 -13.15
C PHE A 247 7.71 -13.86 -12.78
N ASN A 248 7.57 -13.50 -11.51
CA ASN A 248 7.93 -12.20 -10.98
C ASN A 248 8.93 -12.36 -9.83
N ALA A 249 9.92 -11.48 -9.81
CA ALA A 249 10.81 -11.28 -8.66
C ALA A 249 10.75 -9.82 -8.23
N THR A 250 10.66 -9.58 -6.92
CA THR A 250 10.57 -8.26 -6.30
C THR A 250 11.66 -8.10 -5.26
N LEU A 251 12.33 -6.95 -5.29
CA LEU A 251 13.21 -6.48 -4.22
C LEU A 251 12.80 -5.05 -3.84
N GLY A 252 12.65 -4.81 -2.54
CA GLY A 252 12.36 -3.50 -1.97
C GLY A 252 13.25 -3.22 -0.78
N ILE A 253 13.67 -1.97 -0.64
CA ILE A 253 14.48 -1.49 0.48
C ILE A 253 13.80 -0.29 1.12
N ARG A 254 13.97 -0.17 2.44
CA ARG A 254 13.48 0.96 3.23
C ARG A 254 14.66 1.66 3.88
N PRO A 255 15.31 2.60 3.18
CA PRO A 255 16.44 3.34 3.73
C PRO A 255 16.03 4.17 4.95
N THR A 256 14.77 4.61 5.02
CA THR A 256 14.19 5.29 6.17
C THR A 256 12.88 4.61 6.58
N LYS A 257 12.32 5.00 7.74
CA LYS A 257 11.00 4.53 8.20
C LYS A 257 9.83 4.95 7.31
N LYS A 258 10.05 5.92 6.42
CA LYS A 258 9.01 6.50 5.56
C LYS A 258 9.22 6.22 4.08
N LEU A 259 10.45 6.02 3.63
CA LEU A 259 10.78 5.81 2.22
C LEU A 259 10.92 4.31 1.92
N THR A 260 10.24 3.83 0.89
CA THR A 260 10.46 2.51 0.28
C THR A 260 10.84 2.71 -1.18
N LEU A 261 11.95 2.09 -1.58
CA LEU A 261 12.38 1.99 -2.98
C LEU A 261 12.19 0.53 -3.40
N GLY A 262 11.64 0.30 -4.58
CA GLY A 262 11.32 -1.04 -5.07
C GLY A 262 11.71 -1.24 -6.51
N TYR A 263 12.13 -2.45 -6.83
CA TYR A 263 12.31 -2.93 -8.19
C TYR A 263 11.67 -4.30 -8.32
N SER A 264 10.94 -4.53 -9.41
CA SER A 264 10.53 -5.88 -9.78
C SER A 264 10.74 -6.13 -11.24
N ARG A 265 10.99 -7.40 -11.55
CA ARG A 265 11.14 -7.92 -12.89
C ARG A 265 10.13 -9.04 -13.10
N GLU A 266 9.47 -9.01 -14.25
CA GLU A 266 8.53 -10.04 -14.68
C GLU A 266 9.02 -10.67 -15.99
N MET A 267 8.99 -11.99 -16.06
CA MET A 267 9.43 -12.77 -17.19
C MET A 267 8.31 -13.74 -17.59
N ILE A 268 8.11 -13.88 -18.90
CA ILE A 268 7.17 -14.85 -19.46
C ILE A 268 7.98 -16.12 -19.78
N GLY A 269 7.58 -17.26 -19.22
CA GLY A 269 8.28 -18.54 -19.36
C GLY A 269 8.01 -19.28 -20.67
N SER A 270 7.02 -18.87 -21.45
CA SER A 270 6.77 -19.41 -22.80
C SER A 270 7.81 -18.91 -23.81
N SER A 271 7.89 -19.54 -24.98
CA SER A 271 8.72 -19.09 -26.11
C SER A 271 8.54 -17.60 -26.46
N LEU A 272 7.31 -17.09 -26.30
CA LEU A 272 6.99 -15.68 -26.46
C LEU A 272 7.89 -14.77 -25.60
N GLY A 273 8.19 -15.15 -24.36
CA GLY A 273 9.01 -14.35 -23.45
C GLY A 273 10.46 -14.20 -23.90
N GLY A 274 11.01 -15.18 -24.61
CA GLY A 274 12.32 -15.07 -25.24
C GLY A 274 12.34 -14.01 -26.35
N PHE A 275 11.22 -13.85 -27.06
CA PHE A 275 11.07 -12.86 -28.12
C PHE A 275 10.79 -11.46 -27.57
N VAL A 276 9.77 -11.31 -26.72
CA VAL A 276 9.31 -9.99 -26.25
C VAL A 276 10.16 -9.41 -25.10
N GLY A 277 10.92 -10.25 -24.41
CA GLY A 277 11.74 -9.85 -23.27
C GLY A 277 10.96 -9.73 -21.95
N ALA A 278 11.56 -9.04 -20.98
CA ALA A 278 11.03 -8.91 -19.63
C ALA A 278 10.28 -7.59 -19.42
N ALA A 279 9.43 -7.53 -18.40
CA ALA A 279 8.92 -6.26 -17.88
C ALA A 279 9.71 -5.85 -16.64
N ASN A 280 10.03 -4.56 -16.55
CA ASN A 280 10.80 -3.98 -15.45
C ASN A 280 9.99 -2.86 -14.81
N GLU A 281 9.89 -2.85 -13.49
CA GLU A 281 9.14 -1.83 -12.77
C GLU A 281 9.94 -1.31 -11.57
N ILE A 282 10.06 0.01 -11.51
CA ILE A 282 10.69 0.74 -10.40
C ILE A 282 9.58 1.47 -9.65
N SER A 283 9.63 1.43 -8.32
CA SER A 283 8.65 2.07 -7.46
C SER A 283 9.32 2.87 -6.34
N ILE A 284 8.70 3.99 -6.00
CA ILE A 284 9.08 4.86 -4.90
C ILE A 284 7.82 5.13 -4.10
N ARG A 285 7.87 4.86 -2.80
CA ARG A 285 6.75 5.08 -1.89
C ARG A 285 7.19 5.87 -0.68
N PHE A 286 6.42 6.89 -0.34
CA PHE A 286 6.58 7.69 0.85
C PHE A 286 5.37 7.51 1.78
N ASP A 287 5.60 6.90 2.94
CA ASP A 287 4.61 6.70 4.00
C ASP A 287 4.53 7.95 4.90
N PHE A 288 3.33 8.45 5.17
CA PHE A 288 3.16 9.66 6.00
C PHE A 288 3.50 9.41 7.47
N ASN A 289 3.23 8.20 7.94
CA ASN A 289 3.55 7.74 9.28
C ASN A 289 4.41 6.48 9.25
N ASP A 290 5.18 6.27 10.30
CA ASP A 290 5.91 5.01 10.48
C ASP A 290 4.91 3.84 10.55
N GLN A 291 5.27 2.68 10.00
CA GLN A 291 4.41 1.50 9.86
C GLN A 291 4.13 0.83 11.22
N THR A 292 3.52 1.58 12.14
CA THR A 292 3.27 1.24 13.53
C THR A 292 2.39 0.00 13.66
N TYR A 293 1.66 -0.41 12.62
CA TYR A 293 0.92 -1.67 12.60
C TYR A 293 1.86 -2.87 12.75
N LYS A 294 2.98 -2.91 12.00
CA LYS A 294 3.97 -3.99 12.09
C LYS A 294 4.72 -3.96 13.44
N GLU A 295 5.00 -2.77 13.97
CA GLU A 295 5.61 -2.62 15.31
C GLU A 295 4.67 -3.06 16.44
N ARG A 296 3.38 -2.70 16.36
CA ARG A 296 2.32 -3.15 17.28
C ARG A 296 2.19 -4.67 17.28
N PHE A 297 2.23 -5.27 16.10
CA PHE A 297 2.17 -6.71 15.92
C PHE A 297 3.38 -7.42 16.53
N ARG A 298 4.59 -6.90 16.30
CA ARG A 298 5.86 -7.38 16.88
C ARG A 298 5.85 -7.33 18.41
N ALA A 299 5.43 -6.19 18.98
CA ALA A 299 5.32 -6.04 20.44
C ALA A 299 4.33 -7.06 21.05
N ASP A 300 3.16 -7.24 20.43
CA ASP A 300 2.16 -8.19 20.91
C ASP A 300 2.61 -9.66 20.70
N TYR A 301 3.38 -9.96 19.65
CA TYR A 301 3.95 -11.29 19.42
C TYR A 301 5.03 -11.64 20.46
N LYS A 302 5.95 -10.71 20.73
CA LYS A 302 6.96 -10.87 21.78
C LYS A 302 6.33 -11.09 23.16
N ASN A 303 5.26 -10.34 23.47
CA ASN A 303 4.51 -10.52 24.71
C ASN A 303 3.83 -11.89 24.78
N ALA A 304 3.23 -12.36 23.68
CA ALA A 304 2.60 -13.68 23.62
C ALA A 304 3.62 -14.81 23.79
N LEU A 305 4.79 -14.72 23.15
CA LEU A 305 5.88 -15.67 23.33
C LEU A 305 6.43 -15.64 24.77
N ALA A 306 6.59 -14.45 25.36
CA ALA A 306 7.01 -14.32 26.75
C ALA A 306 6.01 -14.94 27.72
N TYR A 307 4.70 -14.74 27.49
CA TYR A 307 3.64 -15.40 28.25
C TYR A 307 3.73 -16.92 28.11
N ARG A 308 3.84 -17.44 26.87
CA ARG A 308 3.99 -18.88 26.59
C ARG A 308 5.21 -19.48 27.27
N ARG A 309 6.37 -18.81 27.22
CA ARG A 309 7.58 -19.24 27.93
C ARG A 309 7.36 -19.31 29.45
N LYS A 310 6.68 -18.31 30.02
CA LYS A 310 6.39 -18.26 31.46
C LYS A 310 5.35 -19.27 31.92
N THR A 311 4.43 -19.70 31.05
CA THR A 311 3.39 -20.67 31.40
C THR A 311 3.76 -22.12 31.08
N LEU A 312 4.65 -22.35 30.11
CA LEU A 312 5.08 -23.69 29.69
C LEU A 312 6.47 -24.09 30.20
N SER A 313 7.20 -23.24 30.93
CA SER A 313 8.50 -23.63 31.49
C SER A 313 8.32 -24.80 32.49
N PRO A 314 9.21 -25.81 32.46
CA PRO A 314 9.18 -26.93 33.40
C PRO A 314 9.17 -26.45 34.85
N GLU A 315 9.95 -25.42 35.18
CA GLU A 315 9.96 -24.79 36.51
C GLU A 315 8.58 -24.27 36.92
N ALA A 316 7.78 -23.71 36.00
CA ALA A 316 6.42 -23.26 36.31
C ALA A 316 5.45 -24.42 36.55
N LYS A 317 5.65 -25.57 35.88
CA LYS A 317 4.85 -26.80 36.08
C LYS A 317 5.25 -27.59 37.33
N TYR A 318 6.55 -27.66 37.65
CA TYR A 318 7.07 -28.48 38.76
C TYR A 318 7.20 -27.73 40.10
N SER A 319 7.22 -26.39 40.11
CA SER A 319 7.33 -25.62 41.38
C SER A 319 5.99 -25.30 42.06
N ALA A 320 4.85 -25.55 41.43
CA ALA A 320 3.55 -25.25 42.01
C ALA A 320 2.93 -26.51 42.64
N ARG A 321 3.19 -26.73 43.94
CA ARG A 321 2.76 -27.94 44.67
C ARG A 321 1.27 -27.97 45.03
N ASN A 322 0.51 -26.87 44.86
CA ASN A 322 -0.90 -26.80 45.30
C ASN A 322 -1.77 -25.93 44.37
N PRO A 323 -3.05 -26.26 44.07
CA PRO A 323 -3.90 -25.56 43.09
C PRO A 323 -4.11 -24.05 43.37
N LYS A 324 -4.04 -23.62 44.64
CA LYS A 324 -4.10 -22.20 45.02
C LYS A 324 -2.89 -21.39 44.50
N GLN A 325 -1.70 -21.99 44.49
CA GLN A 325 -0.47 -21.36 43.97
C GLN A 325 -0.48 -21.29 42.43
N LEU A 326 -1.04 -22.30 41.77
CA LEU A 326 -1.31 -22.28 40.33
C LEU A 326 -2.26 -21.14 39.97
N LYS A 327 -3.42 -21.04 40.65
CA LYS A 327 -4.39 -19.95 40.41
C LYS A 327 -3.80 -18.56 40.65
N SER A 328 -3.01 -18.36 41.72
CA SER A 328 -2.40 -17.06 42.02
C SER A 328 -1.35 -16.66 40.98
N ARG A 329 -0.53 -17.62 40.49
CA ARG A 329 0.41 -17.40 39.38
C ARG A 329 -0.32 -17.15 38.07
N GLN A 330 -1.37 -17.90 37.75
CA GLN A 330 -2.23 -17.65 36.59
C GLN A 330 -2.81 -16.22 36.66
N LYS A 331 -3.26 -15.77 37.83
CA LYS A 331 -3.76 -14.39 38.06
C LYS A 331 -2.67 -13.30 37.97
N LYS A 332 -1.40 -13.63 38.24
CA LYS A 332 -0.25 -12.72 37.98
C LYS A 332 0.15 -12.69 36.50
N LEU A 333 -0.09 -13.78 35.78
CA LEU A 333 0.23 -13.91 34.36
C LEU A 333 -0.93 -13.45 33.45
N THR A 334 -2.16 -13.40 33.94
CA THR A 334 -3.34 -12.95 33.19
C THR A 334 -3.19 -11.54 32.58
N PRO A 335 -2.52 -10.54 33.18
CA PRO A 335 -2.30 -9.25 32.51
C PRO A 335 -1.35 -9.31 31.29
N TYR A 336 -0.58 -10.40 31.19
CA TYR A 336 0.32 -10.70 30.06
C TYR A 336 -0.31 -11.65 29.04
N SER A 337 -1.47 -12.26 29.38
CA SER A 337 -2.26 -12.99 28.41
C SER A 337 -2.75 -12.02 27.33
N PRO A 338 -2.59 -12.36 26.03
CA PRO A 338 -3.08 -11.54 24.94
C PRO A 338 -4.54 -11.12 25.19
N ASN A 339 -5.43 -12.05 25.55
CA ASN A 339 -6.86 -11.79 25.67
C ASN A 339 -7.26 -10.77 26.76
N ASN A 340 -6.55 -10.75 27.90
CA ASN A 340 -6.96 -9.95 29.07
C ASN A 340 -6.36 -8.53 29.11
N ARG A 341 -5.29 -8.26 28.34
CA ARG A 341 -4.75 -6.90 28.22
C ARG A 341 -5.69 -5.99 27.43
N TYR A 342 -6.53 -6.56 26.55
CA TYR A 342 -7.41 -5.79 25.66
C TYR A 342 -8.65 -5.19 26.34
N GLN A 343 -9.07 -5.69 27.51
CA GLN A 343 -10.14 -5.06 28.29
C GLN A 343 -9.67 -3.87 29.16
N ASN A 344 -8.36 -3.71 29.37
CA ASN A 344 -7.78 -2.70 30.26
C ASN A 344 -7.04 -1.55 29.55
N VAL A 345 -7.30 -1.33 28.25
CA VAL A 345 -6.61 -0.28 27.46
C VAL A 345 -6.87 1.13 28.03
N LYS A 346 -8.02 1.38 28.66
CA LYS A 346 -8.32 2.64 29.38
C LYS A 346 -7.29 2.97 30.48
N LYS A 347 -6.71 1.97 31.15
CA LYS A 347 -5.71 2.18 32.23
C LYS A 347 -4.30 2.40 31.69
N LEU A 348 -3.98 1.89 30.50
CA LEU A 348 -2.66 2.08 29.87
C LEU A 348 -2.52 3.43 29.16
N SER A 349 -3.63 4.07 28.75
CA SER A 349 -3.62 5.42 28.20
C SER A 349 -3.58 6.53 29.27
N MET A 350 -3.97 6.24 30.52
CA MET A 350 -4.05 7.24 31.60
C MET A 350 -2.72 7.51 32.33
N ASN A 351 -1.65 6.75 32.08
CA ASN A 351 -0.37 6.96 32.76
C ASN A 351 0.69 7.74 31.97
N LYS A 352 0.34 8.28 30.79
CA LYS A 352 1.13 9.37 30.20
C LYS A 352 0.57 10.70 30.70
N LYS A 353 0.89 11.05 31.95
CA LYS A 353 0.97 12.47 32.32
C LYS A 353 2.04 13.08 31.41
N VAL A 354 1.60 13.81 30.39
CA VAL A 354 2.48 14.76 29.69
C VAL A 354 2.90 15.75 30.76
N SER A 355 4.13 15.60 31.27
CA SER A 355 4.73 16.61 32.12
C SER A 355 4.86 17.87 31.27
N ALA A 356 3.99 18.84 31.49
CA ALA A 356 4.16 20.18 30.96
C ALA A 356 5.55 20.70 31.35
N PRO A 357 6.28 21.38 30.46
CA PRO A 357 7.57 21.95 30.81
C PRO A 357 7.36 22.92 31.99
N LYS A 358 8.05 22.67 33.11
CA LYS A 358 8.07 23.58 34.25
C LYS A 358 8.53 24.96 33.75
N LYS A 359 7.63 25.95 33.76
CA LYS A 359 8.02 27.37 33.65
C LYS A 359 9.04 27.64 34.77
N LYS A 360 10.28 27.98 34.39
CA LYS A 360 11.26 28.51 35.35
C LYS A 360 10.72 29.86 35.83
N SER A 361 10.15 29.86 37.04
CA SER A 361 9.88 31.09 37.79
C SER A 361 11.23 31.71 38.16
N TYR A 362 11.57 32.85 37.57
CA TYR A 362 12.64 33.71 38.07
C TYR A 362 12.15 34.31 39.39
N ASN A 363 12.56 33.71 40.51
CA ASN A 363 12.40 34.32 41.83
C ASN A 363 13.31 35.54 41.92
N ASN A 364 12.72 36.73 41.81
CA ASN A 364 13.32 37.97 42.30
C ASN A 364 13.44 37.88 43.83
N ARG A 365 14.55 37.34 44.31
CA ARG A 365 14.98 37.52 45.71
C ARG A 365 15.39 38.98 45.88
N LYS A 366 14.54 39.74 46.58
CA LYS A 366 14.94 41.02 47.19
C LYS A 366 16.06 40.74 48.19
N SER A 367 17.25 41.28 47.91
CA SER A 367 18.37 41.31 48.85
C SER A 367 18.06 42.30 49.99
N PRO A 368 18.41 41.99 51.25
CA PRO A 368 18.16 42.89 52.36
C PRO A 368 19.16 44.06 52.35
N VAL A 369 18.62 45.27 52.47
CA VAL A 369 19.35 46.53 52.61
C VAL A 369 20.10 46.53 53.96
N LYS A 370 21.43 46.47 53.91
CA LYS A 370 22.29 46.81 55.05
C LYS A 370 22.36 48.34 55.20
N LYS A 371 21.95 48.84 56.36
CA LYS A 371 22.21 50.22 56.80
C LYS A 371 23.71 50.43 56.99
N GLY A 372 24.33 51.28 56.18
CA GLY A 372 25.66 51.82 56.38
C GLY A 372 25.60 53.35 56.41
N LYS A 373 26.13 53.95 57.47
CA LYS A 373 26.19 55.40 57.69
C LYS A 373 27.24 56.05 56.76
N ILE A 374 26.84 57.18 56.17
CA ILE A 374 27.55 58.47 55.98
C ILE A 374 29.04 58.43 55.59
N TYR A 375 29.38 58.93 54.38
CA TYR A 375 30.22 60.13 54.18
C TYR A 375 30.31 60.49 52.67
N ASN A 376 30.06 61.77 52.35
CA ASN A 376 30.36 62.45 51.08
C ASN A 376 31.74 63.15 51.30
N PRO A 377 32.64 63.43 50.32
CA PRO A 377 32.33 64.30 49.19
C PRO A 377 33.17 64.19 47.88
N ARG A 378 32.64 64.81 46.82
CA ARG A 378 33.32 65.64 45.79
C ARG A 378 34.36 65.04 44.81
N HIS A 379 34.11 65.39 43.54
CA HIS A 379 35.01 66.02 42.54
C HIS A 379 35.35 65.27 41.22
N LYS A 380 35.04 66.03 40.15
CA LYS A 380 35.80 66.29 38.90
C LYS A 380 35.65 65.33 37.70
N LYS A 381 34.89 65.84 36.72
CA LYS A 381 35.27 66.14 35.32
C LYS A 381 36.37 65.27 34.68
N LYS A 382 36.05 64.64 33.54
CA LYS A 382 36.52 65.00 32.18
C LYS A 382 36.11 63.94 31.14
N ALA A 383 35.48 64.39 30.05
CA ALA A 383 35.53 63.76 28.72
C ALA A 383 36.86 64.19 28.02
N PRO A 384 37.15 63.94 26.72
CA PRO A 384 36.43 63.17 25.69
C PRO A 384 37.37 62.33 24.77
N SER A 385 36.83 61.91 23.62
CA SER A 385 37.48 61.81 22.28
C SER A 385 37.61 60.38 21.74
N ARG A 386 36.96 60.09 20.60
CA ARG A 386 37.51 60.05 19.22
C ARG A 386 37.76 58.58 18.85
N TYR A 387 37.55 58.06 17.63
CA TYR A 387 37.45 58.61 16.29
C TYR A 387 36.65 57.63 15.39
N LYS A 388 36.07 58.16 14.33
CA LYS A 388 35.57 57.45 13.14
C LYS A 388 36.65 56.59 12.47
N LYS A 389 36.25 55.43 11.92
CA LYS A 389 36.33 55.12 10.48
C LYS A 389 35.32 54.03 10.15
#